data_AF-A0A974XFG5-F1
#
_entry.id   AF-A0A974XFG5-F1
#
_cell.length_a   1.000
_cell.length_b   1.000
_cell.length_c   1.000
_cell.angle_alpha   90.00
_cell.angle_beta   90.00
_cell.angle_gamma   90.00
#
_symmetry.space_group_name_H-M   'P 1'
#
loop_
_entity.id
_entity.type
_entity.pdbx_description
1 polymer ?
#
loop_
_entity_poly.entity_id
_entity_poly.type
_entity_poly.pdbx_seq_one_letter_code
_entity_poly.pdbx_strand_id
1 'polypeptide(L)'
;MKYGRIIKGHFIKRPNRFIARVGVGEQEEIAHVKNTGRCAELLLEDSIVYLEEATNPNRKTKFSLIAVEKKGNDGKYILVNMDSQVPNSVVEEGLKEGSIPEIGEVTFYKREATVGRSRFDFYCETKEAKGYIEVKGVTLEEDGVARFPDAPTERGRKHLNELKELQMEGYRNFVFFLIQMKGPIRFEPNDETDPKFGEALRHARNMGVEILCYDTLVARDAIVLDRPIPIQL
;
A
#
# COMPACT_ATOMS: atom_id res chain seq x y z
N MET A 1 11.15 4.72 4.34
CA MET A 1 11.86 3.52 3.79
C MET A 1 12.80 3.93 2.65
N LYS A 2 14.01 3.36 2.61
CA LYS A 2 14.99 3.55 1.52
C LYS A 2 15.39 2.21 0.90
N TYR A 3 15.36 2.14 -0.43
CA TYR A 3 15.79 0.98 -1.21
C TYR A 3 17.30 0.98 -1.45
N GLY A 4 17.83 -0.18 -1.89
CA GLY A 4 19.23 -0.33 -2.27
C GLY A 4 19.56 0.34 -3.61
N ARG A 5 20.38 -0.33 -4.42
CA ARG A 5 20.79 0.18 -5.72
C ARG A 5 19.64 0.14 -6.71
N ILE A 6 19.25 1.31 -7.21
CA ILE A 6 18.15 1.47 -8.18
C ILE A 6 18.68 1.63 -9.59
N ILE A 7 18.08 0.86 -10.51
CA ILE A 7 18.34 0.88 -11.94
C ILE A 7 17.05 1.30 -12.66
N LYS A 8 17.17 2.25 -13.59
CA LYS A 8 16.08 2.65 -14.48
C LYS A 8 15.97 1.66 -15.63
N GLY A 9 14.75 1.27 -16.00
CA GLY A 9 14.46 0.44 -17.16
C GLY A 9 13.14 0.83 -17.82
N HIS A 10 12.71 0.04 -18.80
CA HIS A 10 11.38 0.13 -19.38
C HIS A 10 10.66 -1.22 -19.26
N PHE A 11 9.36 -1.18 -19.02
CA PHE A 11 8.52 -2.36 -18.96
C PHE A 11 8.26 -2.91 -20.36
N ILE A 12 8.43 -4.22 -20.54
CA ILE A 12 8.12 -4.90 -21.82
C ILE A 12 6.82 -5.67 -21.67
N LYS A 13 6.78 -6.62 -20.73
CA LYS A 13 5.56 -7.42 -20.45
C LYS A 13 5.60 -8.06 -19.08
N ARG A 14 4.43 -8.47 -18.59
CA ARG A 14 4.27 -9.20 -17.32
C ARG A 14 3.69 -10.60 -17.59
N PRO A 15 4.54 -11.63 -17.79
CA PRO A 15 4.07 -12.98 -18.12
C PRO A 15 3.17 -13.62 -17.06
N ASN A 16 3.35 -13.26 -15.78
CA ASN A 16 2.49 -13.69 -14.69
C ASN A 16 2.62 -12.73 -13.49
N ARG A 17 1.86 -12.98 -12.41
CA ARG A 17 1.81 -12.08 -11.26
C ARG A 17 3.12 -11.87 -10.50
N PHE A 18 4.14 -12.72 -10.71
CA PHE A 18 5.39 -12.68 -9.94
C PHE A 18 6.60 -12.17 -10.72
N ILE A 19 6.54 -12.08 -12.05
CA ILE A 19 7.67 -11.66 -12.88
C ILE A 19 7.25 -10.68 -13.97
N ALA A 20 8.16 -9.78 -14.32
CA ALA A 20 8.09 -8.89 -15.47
C ALA A 20 9.36 -9.04 -16.30
N ARG A 21 9.22 -8.95 -17.62
CA ARG A 21 10.34 -8.71 -18.52
C ARG A 21 10.51 -7.21 -18.68
N VAL A 22 11.74 -6.74 -18.52
CA VAL A 22 12.10 -5.32 -18.51
C VAL A 22 13.36 -5.12 -19.32
N GLY A 23 13.46 -4.01 -20.03
CA GLY A 23 14.70 -3.62 -20.69
C GLY A 23 15.56 -2.77 -19.76
N VAL A 24 16.83 -3.15 -19.63
CA VAL A 24 17.85 -2.47 -18.83
C VAL A 24 19.09 -2.26 -19.69
N GLY A 25 19.34 -1.02 -20.11
CA GLY A 25 20.33 -0.75 -21.15
C GLY A 25 19.92 -1.43 -22.46
N GLU A 26 20.84 -2.21 -23.05
CA GLU A 26 20.60 -2.97 -24.28
C GLU A 26 20.10 -4.40 -24.04
N GLN A 27 19.88 -4.79 -22.78
CA GLN A 27 19.54 -6.17 -22.41
C GLN A 27 18.10 -6.28 -21.89
N GLU A 28 17.46 -7.40 -22.20
CA GLU A 28 16.19 -7.79 -21.60
C GLU A 28 16.45 -8.67 -20.36
N GLU A 29 15.84 -8.30 -19.25
CA GLU A 29 16.03 -8.91 -17.93
C GLU A 29 14.70 -9.39 -17.34
N ILE A 30 14.77 -10.35 -16.42
CA ILE A 30 13.61 -10.80 -15.64
C ILE A 30 13.66 -10.19 -14.24
N ALA A 31 12.69 -9.33 -13.95
CA ALA A 31 12.50 -8.73 -12.63
C ALA A 31 11.39 -9.44 -11.86
N HIS A 32 11.57 -9.60 -10.55
CA HIS A 32 10.47 -9.99 -9.66
C HIS A 32 9.50 -8.83 -9.48
N VAL A 33 8.20 -9.09 -9.58
CA VAL A 33 7.16 -8.11 -9.28
C VAL A 33 6.71 -8.30 -7.84
N LYS A 34 7.01 -7.33 -6.96
CA LYS A 34 6.62 -7.32 -5.54
C LYS A 34 5.17 -6.88 -5.33
N ASN A 35 4.28 -7.21 -6.25
CA ASN A 35 2.86 -6.89 -6.21
C ASN A 35 2.09 -8.03 -6.87
N THR A 36 1.09 -8.58 -6.20
CA THR A 36 0.26 -9.67 -6.76
C THR A 36 -1.03 -9.17 -7.41
N GLY A 37 -1.34 -7.88 -7.29
CA GLY A 37 -2.46 -7.21 -7.93
C GLY A 37 -2.32 -7.14 -9.45
N ARG A 38 -3.34 -6.60 -10.11
CA ARG A 38 -3.40 -6.56 -11.59
C ARG A 38 -2.38 -5.59 -12.16
N CYS A 39 -2.21 -4.44 -11.51
CA CYS A 39 -1.30 -3.36 -11.94
C CYS A 39 -1.49 -2.97 -13.42
N ALA A 40 -2.71 -3.13 -13.96
CA ALA A 40 -2.98 -3.01 -15.39
C ALA A 40 -2.81 -1.58 -15.91
N GLU A 41 -3.18 -0.57 -15.10
CA GLU A 41 -2.96 0.83 -15.42
C GLU A 41 -1.51 1.31 -15.23
N LEU A 42 -0.72 0.51 -14.52
CA LEU A 42 0.64 0.86 -14.10
C LEU A 42 1.68 0.27 -15.05
N LEU A 43 1.50 -0.99 -15.43
CA LEU A 43 2.45 -1.75 -16.24
C LEU A 43 2.01 -1.78 -17.71
N LEU A 44 1.97 -0.60 -18.31
CA LEU A 44 1.76 -0.42 -19.74
C LEU A 44 3.09 -0.63 -20.49
N GLU A 45 3.02 -1.14 -21.71
CA GLU A 45 4.20 -1.31 -22.57
C GLU A 45 5.01 0.00 -22.65
N ASP A 46 6.34 -0.13 -22.57
CA ASP A 46 7.32 0.96 -22.54
C ASP A 46 7.26 1.91 -21.34
N SER A 47 6.44 1.64 -20.32
CA SER A 47 6.43 2.43 -19.09
C SER A 47 7.81 2.43 -18.43
N ILE A 48 8.27 3.60 -17.99
CA ILE A 48 9.53 3.72 -17.26
C ILE A 48 9.37 3.06 -15.90
N VAL A 49 10.25 2.10 -15.60
CA VAL A 49 10.26 1.36 -14.33
C VAL A 49 11.55 1.57 -13.58
N TYR A 50 11.48 1.44 -12.26
CA TYR A 50 12.62 1.47 -11.35
C TYR A 50 12.76 0.10 -10.69
N LEU A 51 13.98 -0.42 -10.76
CA LEU A 51 14.34 -1.76 -10.36
C LEU A 51 15.35 -1.70 -9.22
N GLU A 52 15.10 -2.44 -8.15
CA GLU A 52 16.08 -2.67 -7.09
C GLU A 52 16.94 -3.89 -7.44
N GLU A 53 18.26 -3.71 -7.48
CA GLU A 53 19.22 -4.79 -7.66
C GLU A 53 19.33 -5.66 -6.40
N ALA A 54 19.20 -6.97 -6.57
CA ALA A 54 19.32 -7.96 -5.51
C ALA A 54 20.75 -8.00 -4.95
N THR A 55 20.87 -7.97 -3.62
CA THR A 55 22.15 -8.16 -2.93
C THR A 55 22.43 -9.63 -2.61
N ASN A 56 21.40 -10.46 -2.53
CA ASN A 56 21.54 -11.89 -2.26
C ASN A 56 21.88 -12.65 -3.56
N PRO A 57 23.08 -13.26 -3.67
CA PRO A 57 23.52 -13.95 -4.89
C PRO A 57 22.70 -15.20 -5.22
N ASN A 58 21.96 -15.77 -4.26
CA ASN A 58 21.13 -16.96 -4.46
C ASN A 58 19.74 -16.64 -5.03
N ARG A 59 19.40 -15.37 -5.28
CA ARG A 59 18.11 -15.00 -5.85
C ARG A 59 18.00 -15.44 -7.30
N LYS A 60 16.83 -15.99 -7.67
CA LYS A 60 16.50 -16.36 -9.06
C LYS A 60 16.39 -15.17 -10.00
N THR A 61 16.04 -13.99 -9.48
CA THR A 61 15.95 -12.74 -10.25
C THR A 61 16.94 -11.73 -9.71
N LYS A 62 17.71 -11.12 -10.61
CA LYS A 62 18.66 -10.06 -10.29
C LYS A 62 17.98 -8.76 -9.85
N PHE A 63 16.76 -8.52 -10.32
CA PHE A 63 16.03 -7.29 -10.07
C PHE A 63 14.68 -7.52 -9.41
N SER A 64 14.19 -6.50 -8.71
CA SER A 64 12.81 -6.40 -8.26
C SER A 64 12.23 -5.09 -8.79
N LEU A 65 11.07 -5.14 -9.43
CA LEU A 65 10.36 -3.93 -9.87
C LEU A 65 9.72 -3.29 -8.64
N ILE A 66 10.14 -2.07 -8.31
CA ILE A 66 9.71 -1.35 -7.10
C ILE A 66 8.81 -0.16 -7.38
N ALA A 67 8.97 0.49 -8.53
CA ALA A 67 8.17 1.65 -8.90
C ALA A 67 8.05 1.81 -10.41
N VAL A 68 7.05 2.57 -10.85
CA VAL A 68 6.78 2.87 -12.25
C VAL A 68 6.35 4.33 -12.40
N GLU A 69 6.77 4.97 -13.49
CA GLU A 69 6.26 6.29 -13.87
C GLU A 69 4.91 6.11 -14.55
N LYS A 70 3.88 6.69 -13.94
CA LYS A 70 2.53 6.77 -14.50
C LYS A 70 2.30 8.18 -14.99
N LYS A 71 1.71 8.34 -16.18
CA LYS A 71 1.27 9.66 -16.64
C LYS A 71 -0.02 10.03 -15.90
N GLY A 72 0.04 11.09 -15.11
CA GLY A 72 -1.13 11.69 -14.46
C GLY A 72 -1.97 12.49 -15.45
N ASN A 73 -3.17 12.87 -15.00
CA ASN A 73 -4.14 13.57 -15.84
C ASN A 73 -3.76 15.01 -16.20
N ASP A 74 -2.88 15.63 -15.43
CA ASP A 74 -2.28 16.93 -15.77
C ASP A 74 -1.15 16.80 -16.82
N GLY A 75 -0.94 15.58 -17.35
CA GLY A 75 0.07 15.25 -18.33
C GLY A 75 1.46 15.04 -17.74
N LYS A 76 1.66 15.24 -16.43
CA LYS A 76 2.94 15.04 -15.76
C LYS A 76 3.08 13.60 -15.31
N TYR A 77 4.32 13.13 -15.26
CA TYR A 77 4.62 11.82 -14.71
C TYR A 77 4.65 11.87 -13.19
N ILE A 78 3.94 10.94 -12.56
CA ILE A 78 4.02 10.64 -11.13
C ILE A 78 4.73 9.31 -10.95
N LEU A 79 5.41 9.15 -9.82
CA LEU A 79 6.04 7.90 -9.45
C LEU A 79 5.10 7.10 -8.54
N VAL A 80 4.73 5.91 -8.98
CA VAL A 80 3.93 4.97 -8.18
C VAL A 80 4.85 3.89 -7.65
N ASN A 81 4.97 3.80 -6.33
CA ASN A 81 5.61 2.66 -5.71
C ASN A 81 4.67 1.45 -5.78
N MET A 82 5.19 0.32 -6.24
CA MET A 82 4.42 -0.90 -6.43
C MET A 82 4.74 -1.99 -5.41
N ASP A 83 5.75 -1.80 -4.56
CA ASP A 83 6.14 -2.79 -3.57
C ASP A 83 5.04 -2.94 -2.53
N SER A 84 4.27 -4.03 -2.60
CA SER A 84 3.11 -4.24 -1.72
C SER A 84 3.50 -4.60 -0.29
N GLN A 85 4.79 -4.76 0.01
CA GLN A 85 5.29 -5.04 1.36
C GLN A 85 5.69 -3.78 2.12
N VAL A 86 5.99 -2.70 1.39
CA VAL A 86 6.51 -1.46 1.98
C VAL A 86 5.48 -0.61 2.72
N PRO A 87 4.16 -0.69 2.45
CA PRO A 87 3.19 0.05 3.26
C PRO A 87 3.32 -0.16 4.77
N ASN A 88 3.53 -1.40 5.21
CA ASN A 88 3.73 -1.69 6.62
C ASN A 88 4.99 -1.03 7.17
N SER A 89 6.09 -0.99 6.42
CA SER A 89 7.32 -0.31 6.87
C SER A 89 7.14 1.19 6.98
N VAL A 90 6.43 1.82 6.03
CA VAL A 90 6.15 3.26 6.06
C VAL A 90 5.23 3.62 7.23
N VAL A 91 4.18 2.83 7.47
CA VAL A 91 3.30 3.03 8.62
C VAL A 91 4.06 2.80 9.92
N GLU A 92 4.92 1.78 10.02
CA GLU A 92 5.76 1.56 11.20
C GLU A 92 6.69 2.74 11.50
N GLU A 93 7.33 3.33 10.49
CA GLU A 93 8.13 4.55 10.63
C GLU A 93 7.25 5.69 11.18
N GLY A 94 6.06 5.90 10.61
CA GLY A 94 5.11 6.91 11.10
C GLY A 94 4.65 6.71 12.54
N LEU A 95 4.44 5.45 12.96
CA LEU A 95 4.10 5.11 14.35
C LEU A 95 5.25 5.44 15.32
N LYS A 96 6.50 5.19 14.93
CA LYS A 96 7.69 5.48 15.74
C LYS A 96 7.96 6.97 15.88
N GLU A 97 7.75 7.72 14.80
CA GLU A 97 8.06 9.15 14.72
C GLU A 97 6.92 10.03 15.25
N GLY A 98 5.74 9.45 15.51
CA GLY A 98 4.55 10.21 15.90
C GLY A 98 3.94 11.02 14.75
N SER A 99 4.23 10.64 13.50
CA SER A 99 3.78 11.31 12.29
C SER A 99 2.33 10.98 11.90
N ILE A 100 1.65 10.15 12.71
CA ILE A 100 0.22 9.78 12.56
C ILE A 100 -0.51 10.22 13.84
N PRO A 101 -0.83 11.52 13.98
CA PRO A 101 -1.34 12.08 15.23
C PRO A 101 -2.68 11.48 15.67
N GLU A 102 -3.50 10.97 14.75
CA GLU A 102 -4.78 10.32 15.05
C GLU A 102 -4.61 9.08 15.94
N ILE A 103 -3.49 8.36 15.79
CA ILE A 103 -3.20 7.19 16.61
C ILE A 103 -2.74 7.61 18.01
N GLY A 104 -2.07 8.76 18.12
CA GLY A 104 -1.47 9.27 19.36
C GLY A 104 -0.04 8.76 19.59
N GLU A 105 0.53 9.12 20.74
CA GLU A 105 1.89 8.71 21.13
C GLU A 105 1.94 7.20 21.40
N VAL A 106 2.54 6.44 20.49
CA VAL A 106 2.68 4.99 20.58
C VAL A 106 3.74 4.62 21.61
N THR A 107 3.34 3.93 22.67
CA THR A 107 4.24 3.45 23.74
C THR A 107 4.73 2.03 23.48
N PHE A 108 3.94 1.23 22.75
CA PHE A 108 4.31 -0.12 22.36
C PHE A 108 3.62 -0.50 21.04
N TYR A 109 4.31 -1.26 20.20
CA TYR A 109 3.68 -1.90 19.06
C TYR A 109 4.28 -3.28 18.79
N LYS A 110 3.49 -4.14 18.16
CA LYS A 110 3.89 -5.48 17.71
C LYS A 110 3.41 -5.69 16.27
N ARG A 111 4.35 -6.04 15.38
CA ARG A 111 4.05 -6.42 13.99
C ARG A 111 3.38 -7.79 13.92
N GLU A 112 2.61 -8.01 12.86
CA GLU A 112 2.04 -9.32 12.50
C GLU A 112 1.25 -9.94 13.68
N ALA A 113 0.38 -9.14 14.30
CA ALA A 113 -0.35 -9.50 15.50
C ALA A 113 -1.51 -10.47 15.17
N THR A 114 -1.42 -11.69 15.69
CA THR A 114 -2.44 -12.72 15.48
C THR A 114 -3.64 -12.52 16.41
N VAL A 115 -4.84 -12.53 15.83
CA VAL A 115 -6.13 -12.58 16.55
C VAL A 115 -6.95 -13.73 15.96
N GLY A 116 -7.24 -14.74 16.78
CA GLY A 116 -7.94 -15.94 16.32
C GLY A 116 -7.22 -16.60 15.14
N ARG A 117 -7.85 -16.56 13.95
CA ARG A 117 -7.31 -17.13 12.69
C ARG A 117 -6.77 -16.09 11.72
N SER A 118 -6.74 -14.83 12.11
CA SER A 118 -6.25 -13.73 11.28
C SER A 118 -5.02 -13.09 11.89
N ARG A 119 -4.36 -12.29 11.06
CA ARG A 119 -3.14 -11.59 11.41
C ARG A 119 -3.25 -10.17 10.88
N PHE A 120 -3.28 -9.23 11.82
CA PHE A 120 -3.24 -7.81 11.56
C PHE A 120 -1.81 -7.33 11.43
N ASP A 121 -1.59 -6.26 10.69
CA ASP A 121 -0.24 -5.74 10.45
C ASP A 121 0.39 -5.22 11.74
N PHE A 122 -0.40 -4.59 12.61
CA PHE A 122 0.05 -4.13 13.93
C PHE A 122 -0.97 -4.35 15.04
N TYR A 123 -0.46 -4.61 16.24
CA TYR A 123 -1.09 -4.26 17.51
C TYR A 123 -0.34 -3.07 18.09
N CYS A 124 -1.05 -2.06 18.60
CA CYS A 124 -0.50 -0.82 19.12
C CYS A 124 -1.12 -0.44 20.47
N GLU A 125 -0.31 0.15 21.34
CA GLU A 125 -0.71 0.73 22.61
C GLU A 125 -0.25 2.18 22.68
N THR A 126 -1.11 3.03 23.23
CA THR A 126 -0.81 4.40 23.65
C THR A 126 -1.10 4.53 25.15
N LYS A 127 -0.91 5.72 25.72
CA LYS A 127 -1.30 6.00 27.10
C LYS A 127 -2.81 5.84 27.35
N GLU A 128 -3.64 6.00 26.32
CA GLU A 128 -5.09 6.07 26.44
C GLU A 128 -5.80 4.80 25.96
N ALA A 129 -5.22 4.09 24.99
CA ALA A 129 -5.91 3.00 24.32
C ALA A 129 -4.95 1.94 23.79
N LYS A 130 -5.52 0.79 23.44
CA LYS A 130 -4.86 -0.27 22.68
C LYS A 130 -5.76 -0.74 21.55
N GLY A 131 -5.17 -1.24 20.48
CA GLY A 131 -5.92 -1.82 19.38
C GLY A 131 -5.07 -2.27 18.22
N TYR A 132 -5.74 -2.57 17.12
CA TYR A 132 -5.14 -3.19 15.95
C TYR A 132 -5.18 -2.25 14.75
N ILE A 133 -4.15 -2.34 13.91
CA ILE A 133 -4.05 -1.59 12.67
C ILE A 133 -3.90 -2.59 11.53
N GLU A 134 -4.80 -2.48 10.56
CA GLU A 134 -4.69 -3.16 9.27
C GLU A 134 -4.28 -2.15 8.20
N VAL A 135 -3.14 -2.37 7.56
CA VAL A 135 -2.60 -1.51 6.50
C VAL A 135 -3.02 -2.04 5.12
N LYS A 136 -3.46 -1.14 4.26
CA LYS A 136 -3.80 -1.40 2.87
C LYS A 136 -2.97 -0.51 1.97
N GLY A 137 -2.13 -1.11 1.14
CA GLY A 137 -1.44 -0.39 0.06
C GLY A 137 -2.43 -0.01 -1.05
N VAL A 138 -2.39 1.25 -1.48
CA VAL A 138 -3.27 1.79 -2.51
C VAL A 138 -2.42 2.30 -3.68
N THR A 139 -2.56 1.66 -4.82
CA THR A 139 -1.83 2.00 -6.06
C THR A 139 -2.75 2.34 -7.23
N LEU A 140 -4.06 2.15 -7.07
CA LEU A 140 -5.06 2.50 -8.08
C LEU A 140 -5.43 3.98 -7.90
N GLU A 141 -5.32 4.74 -8.98
CA GLU A 141 -5.65 6.16 -9.01
C GLU A 141 -6.27 6.53 -10.35
N GLU A 142 -7.37 7.27 -10.35
CA GLU A 142 -7.93 7.84 -11.59
C GLU A 142 -8.48 9.23 -11.28
N ASP A 143 -8.12 10.23 -12.07
CA ASP A 143 -8.64 11.61 -11.94
C ASP A 143 -8.37 12.26 -10.58
N GLY A 144 -7.21 11.96 -10.00
CA GLY A 144 -6.80 12.43 -8.68
C GLY A 144 -7.48 11.69 -7.54
N VAL A 145 -8.20 10.60 -7.83
CA VAL A 145 -8.94 9.81 -6.84
C VAL A 145 -8.26 8.47 -6.65
N ALA A 146 -7.73 8.24 -5.45
CA ALA A 146 -7.19 6.94 -5.10
C ALA A 146 -8.31 5.99 -4.67
N ARG A 147 -8.24 4.72 -5.08
CA ARG A 147 -9.29 3.73 -4.83
C ARG A 147 -8.76 2.42 -4.31
N PHE A 148 -9.52 1.77 -3.43
CA PHE A 148 -9.24 0.39 -3.01
C PHE A 148 -10.52 -0.43 -2.87
N PRO A 149 -10.54 -1.70 -3.32
CA PRO A 149 -9.42 -2.45 -3.93
C PRO A 149 -9.32 -2.29 -5.46
N ASP A 150 -8.24 -2.81 -6.05
CA ASP A 150 -8.04 -2.93 -7.51
C ASP A 150 -8.57 -4.27 -8.09
N ALA A 151 -8.99 -5.18 -7.21
CA ALA A 151 -9.68 -6.44 -7.51
C ALA A 151 -10.53 -6.89 -6.31
N PRO A 152 -11.58 -7.69 -6.50
CA PRO A 152 -12.40 -8.19 -5.39
C PRO A 152 -11.57 -8.83 -4.27
N THR A 153 -11.85 -8.49 -3.01
CA THR A 153 -11.02 -8.86 -1.84
C THR A 153 -11.84 -9.42 -0.68
N GLU A 154 -12.06 -10.74 -0.70
CA GLU A 154 -12.71 -11.43 0.42
C GLU A 154 -11.90 -11.32 1.72
N ARG A 155 -10.57 -11.39 1.63
CA ARG A 155 -9.68 -11.23 2.79
C ARG A 155 -9.79 -9.84 3.41
N GLY A 156 -9.87 -8.79 2.58
CA GLY A 156 -10.07 -7.42 3.07
C GLY A 156 -11.39 -7.29 3.84
N ARG A 157 -12.48 -7.85 3.31
CA ARG A 157 -13.79 -7.88 3.99
C ARG A 157 -13.74 -8.64 5.31
N LYS A 158 -13.05 -9.79 5.35
CA LYS A 158 -12.87 -10.58 6.57
C LYS A 158 -12.17 -9.77 7.66
N HIS A 159 -11.06 -9.11 7.34
CA HIS A 159 -10.32 -8.29 8.31
C HIS A 159 -11.17 -7.11 8.80
N LEU A 160 -11.97 -6.46 7.94
CA LEU A 160 -12.92 -5.42 8.37
C LEU A 160 -13.96 -5.92 9.37
N ASN A 161 -14.46 -7.14 9.17
CA ASN A 161 -15.38 -7.77 10.12
C ASN A 161 -14.73 -8.04 11.47
N GLU A 162 -13.52 -8.58 11.47
CA GLU A 162 -12.77 -8.87 12.69
C GLU A 162 -12.40 -7.58 13.45
N LEU A 163 -12.08 -6.48 12.76
CA LEU A 163 -11.86 -5.18 13.42
C LEU A 163 -13.11 -4.64 14.11
N LYS A 164 -14.31 -4.89 13.55
CA LYS A 164 -15.58 -4.52 14.22
C LYS A 164 -15.79 -5.33 15.50
N GLU A 165 -15.54 -6.63 15.44
CA GLU A 165 -15.65 -7.52 16.61
C GLU A 165 -14.71 -7.04 17.73
N LEU A 166 -13.45 -6.76 17.38
CA LEU A 166 -12.47 -6.18 18.31
C LEU A 166 -12.87 -4.80 18.82
N GLN A 167 -13.55 -3.99 18.01
CA GLN A 167 -14.03 -2.67 18.43
C GLN A 167 -15.10 -2.81 19.52
N MET A 168 -15.98 -3.81 19.40
CA MET A 168 -16.98 -4.14 20.42
C MET A 168 -16.37 -4.71 21.72
N GLU A 169 -15.18 -5.32 21.62
CA GLU A 169 -14.40 -5.77 22.78
C GLU A 169 -13.65 -4.63 23.49
N GLY A 170 -13.77 -3.38 23.01
CA GLY A 170 -13.18 -2.20 23.62
C GLY A 170 -11.78 -1.83 23.12
N TYR A 171 -11.32 -2.44 22.02
CA TYR A 171 -10.10 -1.99 21.34
C TYR A 171 -10.40 -0.77 20.45
N ARG A 172 -9.42 0.14 20.32
CA ARG A 172 -9.47 1.26 19.38
C ARG A 172 -8.77 0.86 18.08
N ASN A 173 -9.54 0.47 17.07
CA ASN A 173 -9.02 -0.18 15.87
C ASN A 173 -8.95 0.76 14.66
N PHE A 174 -7.99 0.49 13.78
CA PHE A 174 -7.72 1.30 12.60
C PHE A 174 -7.63 0.45 11.33
N VAL A 175 -8.16 0.99 10.24
CA VAL A 175 -7.78 0.60 8.88
C VAL A 175 -7.00 1.75 8.28
N PHE A 176 -5.78 1.49 7.83
CA PHE A 176 -4.87 2.49 7.30
C PHE A 176 -4.64 2.28 5.82
N PHE A 177 -5.16 3.18 4.98
CA PHE A 177 -4.90 3.18 3.53
C PHE A 177 -3.67 4.04 3.22
N LEU A 178 -2.58 3.41 2.81
CA LEU A 178 -1.37 4.10 2.38
C LEU A 178 -1.36 4.20 0.86
N ILE A 179 -1.57 5.40 0.34
CA ILE A 179 -1.45 5.71 -1.08
C ILE A 179 0.03 5.77 -1.46
N GLN A 180 0.45 4.85 -2.32
CA GLN A 180 1.84 4.63 -2.71
C GLN A 180 2.30 5.57 -3.83
N MET A 181 1.80 6.81 -3.84
CA MET A 181 2.14 7.86 -4.78
C MET A 181 1.77 9.24 -4.20
N LYS A 182 2.30 10.30 -4.81
CA LYS A 182 1.85 11.68 -4.58
C LYS A 182 0.86 12.09 -5.66
N GLY A 183 -0.08 12.97 -5.32
CA GLY A 183 -1.00 13.56 -6.29
C GLY A 183 -2.49 13.39 -5.96
N PRO A 184 -2.94 12.23 -5.44
CA PRO A 184 -4.34 12.06 -5.08
C PRO A 184 -4.85 13.14 -4.13
N ILE A 185 -6.07 13.62 -4.42
CA ILE A 185 -6.74 14.67 -3.65
C ILE A 185 -7.79 14.11 -2.69
N ARG A 186 -8.22 12.87 -2.92
CA ARG A 186 -9.13 12.11 -2.04
C ARG A 186 -8.96 10.61 -2.24
N PHE A 187 -9.51 9.86 -1.29
CA PHE A 187 -9.64 8.40 -1.33
C PHE A 187 -11.11 8.00 -1.23
N GLU A 188 -11.51 6.96 -1.96
CA GLU A 188 -12.83 6.32 -1.84
C GLU A 188 -12.74 4.79 -1.99
N PRO A 189 -13.65 4.01 -1.37
CA PRO A 189 -13.73 2.58 -1.67
C PRO A 189 -14.12 2.38 -3.13
N ASN A 190 -13.50 1.40 -3.78
CA ASN A 190 -13.81 1.05 -5.16
C ASN A 190 -15.08 0.18 -5.24
N ASP A 191 -16.24 0.83 -5.10
CA ASP A 191 -17.54 0.15 -5.13
C ASP A 191 -17.84 -0.51 -6.49
N GLU A 192 -17.26 0.00 -7.58
CA GLU A 192 -17.38 -0.63 -8.90
C GLU A 192 -16.68 -2.00 -8.95
N THR A 193 -15.53 -2.12 -8.28
CA THR A 193 -14.74 -3.36 -8.26
C THR A 193 -15.19 -4.32 -7.18
N ASP A 194 -15.51 -3.83 -5.97
CA ASP A 194 -15.98 -4.67 -4.86
C ASP A 194 -16.98 -3.89 -3.97
N PRO A 195 -18.26 -3.84 -4.33
CA PRO A 195 -19.27 -3.10 -3.55
C PRO A 195 -19.42 -3.65 -2.13
N LYS A 196 -19.20 -4.97 -1.94
CA LYS A 196 -19.24 -5.60 -0.62
C LYS A 196 -18.08 -5.14 0.26
N PHE A 197 -16.94 -4.76 -0.30
CA PHE A 197 -15.84 -4.17 0.46
C PHE A 197 -16.21 -2.77 0.93
N GLY A 198 -16.74 -1.91 0.07
CA GLY A 198 -17.17 -0.57 0.47
C GLY A 198 -18.30 -0.60 1.51
N GLU A 199 -19.28 -1.49 1.36
CA GLU A 199 -20.30 -1.74 2.39
C GLU A 199 -19.69 -2.14 3.73
N ALA A 200 -18.74 -3.08 3.72
CA ALA A 200 -18.04 -3.51 4.93
C ALA A 200 -17.22 -2.38 5.58
N LEU A 201 -16.59 -1.52 4.76
CA LEU A 201 -15.80 -0.39 5.24
C LEU A 201 -16.68 0.69 5.89
N ARG A 202 -17.79 1.05 5.22
CA ARG A 202 -18.82 1.96 5.77
C ARG A 202 -19.38 1.43 7.09
N HIS A 203 -19.67 0.14 7.17
CA HIS A 203 -20.15 -0.49 8.40
C HIS A 203 -19.06 -0.48 9.50
N ALA A 204 -17.80 -0.75 9.17
CA ALA A 204 -16.70 -0.69 10.13
C ALA A 204 -16.58 0.70 10.77
N ARG A 205 -16.64 1.76 9.95
CA ARG A 205 -16.68 3.15 10.45
C ARG A 205 -17.85 3.40 11.38
N ASN A 206 -19.05 2.94 11.02
CA ASN A 206 -20.25 3.14 11.86
C ASN A 206 -20.15 2.43 13.22
N MET A 207 -19.32 1.38 13.33
CA MET A 207 -19.03 0.69 14.60
C MET A 207 -17.88 1.32 15.39
N GLY A 208 -17.24 2.37 14.87
CA GLY A 208 -16.16 3.08 15.54
C GLY A 208 -14.76 2.65 15.13
N VAL A 209 -14.60 1.77 14.13
CA VAL A 209 -13.28 1.52 13.53
C VAL A 209 -12.85 2.79 12.80
N GLU A 210 -11.67 3.30 13.15
CA GLU A 210 -11.12 4.52 12.54
C GLU A 210 -10.51 4.21 11.18
N ILE A 211 -10.78 5.06 10.20
CA ILE A 211 -10.24 4.91 8.85
C ILE A 211 -9.29 6.07 8.61
N LEU A 212 -8.03 5.73 8.39
CA LEU A 212 -6.97 6.67 8.08
C LEU A 212 -6.55 6.48 6.63
N CYS A 213 -6.24 7.58 5.95
CA CYS A 213 -5.68 7.54 4.62
C CYS A 213 -4.60 8.60 4.49
N TYR A 214 -3.42 8.19 4.03
CA TYR A 214 -2.28 9.08 3.85
C TYR A 214 -1.65 8.84 2.48
N ASP A 215 -1.14 9.91 1.87
CA ASP A 215 -0.27 9.83 0.71
C ASP A 215 1.20 9.67 1.10
N THR A 216 2.03 9.45 0.10
CA THR A 216 3.48 9.29 0.28
C THR A 216 4.25 10.14 -0.71
N LEU A 217 5.42 10.61 -0.27
CA LEU A 217 6.45 11.13 -1.16
C LEU A 217 7.24 9.93 -1.70
N VAL A 218 7.15 9.70 -3.01
CA VAL A 218 7.86 8.62 -3.69
C VAL A 218 9.01 9.20 -4.50
N ALA A 219 10.22 8.75 -4.17
CA ALA A 219 11.42 8.95 -4.96
C ALA A 219 11.84 7.61 -5.61
N ARG A 220 12.83 7.66 -6.50
CA ARG A 220 13.33 6.47 -7.21
C ARG A 220 13.80 5.37 -6.25
N ASP A 221 14.39 5.77 -5.13
CA ASP A 221 15.00 4.91 -4.12
C ASP A 221 14.37 5.06 -2.73
N ALA A 222 13.23 5.76 -2.59
CA ALA A 222 12.61 5.95 -1.29
C ALA A 222 11.10 6.14 -1.37
N ILE A 223 10.45 5.84 -0.26
CA ILE A 223 9.04 6.17 -0.01
C ILE A 223 8.88 6.56 1.45
N VAL A 224 8.20 7.68 1.67
CA VAL A 224 8.02 8.29 3.00
C VAL A 224 6.57 8.72 3.16
N LEU A 225 6.01 8.51 4.36
CA LEU A 225 4.69 9.03 4.72
C LEU A 225 4.69 10.55 4.59
N ASP A 226 3.60 11.13 4.09
CA ASP A 226 3.52 12.59 3.93
C ASP A 226 2.31 13.17 4.65
N ARG A 227 1.15 13.24 4.01
CA ARG A 227 -0.01 13.95 4.59
C ARG A 227 -1.28 13.11 4.57
N PRO A 228 -2.23 13.40 5.47
CA PRO A 228 -3.56 12.78 5.41
C PRO A 228 -4.28 13.19 4.12
N ILE A 229 -5.09 12.26 3.61
CA ILE A 229 -5.91 12.42 2.41
C ILE A 229 -7.40 12.35 2.82
N PRO A 230 -8.24 13.29 2.33
CA PRO A 230 -9.68 13.24 2.56
C PRO A 230 -10.29 11.91 2.12
N ILE A 231 -11.14 11.34 2.97
CA ILE A 231 -11.83 10.07 2.72
C ILE A 231 -13.29 10.35 2.38
N GLN A 232 -13.75 9.86 1.23
CA GLN A 232 -15.14 9.84 0.82
C GLN A 232 -15.63 8.39 0.87
N LEU A 233 -16.63 8.11 1.73
CA LEU A 233 -17.23 6.80 1.87
C LEU A 233 -18.62 6.73 1.25
#